data_AF-A0A7C5T9Z1-F1
#
_entry.id   AF-A0A7C5T9Z1-F1
#
_cell.length_a   1.000
_cell.length_b   1.000
_cell.length_c   1.000
_cell.angle_alpha   90.00
_cell.angle_beta   90.00
_cell.angle_gamma   90.00
#
_symmetry.space_group_name_H-M   'P 1'
#
loop_
_entity.id
_entity.type
_entity.pdbx_description
1 polymer ?
#
loop_
_entity_poly.entity_id
_entity_poly.type
_entity_poly.pdbx_seq_one_letter_code
_entity_poly.pdbx_strand_id
1 'polypeptide(L)'
;MEVGEINIGKILKDYFPAIAITVAVFAPIILKNPSFGIYLICFLIPISPSISLGETGVRDITLRFEDIFFIITLVSWGIRGFYIPRGGYGTKISAIILFFAFIYSISTFLFLSPFRWKAQLLFLAKFIQYWLYFIMSYSLLKSEKEIKNVIIAYFLGVSIALIYWLNGIILEGKIGNAVRFPFHKKFGGRENVGIFALGIMTIAF
;
A
#
# COMPACT_ATOMS: atom_id res chain seq x y z
N MET A 1 -27.14 8.53 -1.92
CA MET A 1 -26.16 7.94 -2.86
C MET A 1 -25.85 6.54 -2.39
N GLU A 2 -26.40 5.56 -3.11
CA GLU A 2 -26.26 4.14 -2.83
C GLU A 2 -24.82 3.71 -3.10
N VAL A 3 -24.24 2.96 -2.17
CA VAL A 3 -23.01 2.22 -2.41
C VAL A 3 -23.38 1.19 -3.48
N GLY A 4 -22.98 1.43 -4.74
CA GLY A 4 -23.19 0.46 -5.80
C GLY A 4 -22.67 -0.89 -5.32
N GLU A 5 -23.52 -1.93 -5.41
CA GLU A 5 -23.19 -3.25 -4.90
C GLU A 5 -21.80 -3.65 -5.37
N ILE A 6 -20.90 -3.82 -4.40
CA ILE A 6 -19.54 -4.24 -4.69
C ILE A 6 -19.63 -5.64 -5.27
N ASN A 7 -19.50 -5.76 -6.59
CA ASN A 7 -19.44 -7.06 -7.24
C ASN A 7 -18.01 -7.62 -7.09
N ILE A 8 -17.63 -7.89 -5.84
CA ILE A 8 -16.35 -8.49 -5.45
C ILE A 8 -16.13 -9.78 -6.24
N GLY A 9 -17.20 -10.55 -6.48
CA GLY A 9 -17.15 -11.80 -7.24
C GLY A 9 -16.69 -11.61 -8.69
N LYS A 10 -17.20 -10.59 -9.38
CA LYS A 10 -16.79 -10.30 -10.77
C LYS A 10 -15.36 -9.78 -10.83
N ILE A 11 -14.98 -8.85 -9.95
CA ILE A 11 -13.61 -8.32 -9.89
C ILE A 11 -12.63 -9.46 -9.58
N LEU A 12 -12.91 -10.29 -8.58
CA LEU A 12 -12.08 -11.44 -8.30
C LEU A 12 -11.97 -12.34 -9.52
N LYS A 13 -13.07 -12.70 -10.18
CA LYS A 13 -13.04 -13.57 -11.37
C LYS A 13 -12.16 -13.02 -12.50
N ASP A 14 -12.26 -11.72 -12.80
CA ASP A 14 -11.54 -11.08 -13.91
C ASP A 14 -10.03 -10.94 -13.62
N TYR A 15 -9.65 -10.69 -12.36
CA TYR A 15 -8.26 -10.50 -11.95
C TYR A 15 -7.61 -11.75 -11.33
N PHE A 16 -8.37 -12.80 -11.04
CA PHE A 16 -7.88 -14.02 -10.39
C PHE A 16 -6.71 -14.67 -11.14
N PRO A 17 -6.72 -14.81 -12.48
CA PRO A 17 -5.59 -15.41 -13.19
C PRO A 17 -4.30 -14.61 -12.98
N ALA A 18 -4.37 -13.28 -13.08
CA ALA A 18 -3.21 -12.40 -12.87
C ALA A 18 -2.71 -12.47 -11.42
N ILE A 19 -3.61 -12.47 -10.43
CA ILE A 19 -3.27 -12.62 -9.01
C ILE A 19 -2.60 -13.98 -8.77
N ALA A 20 -3.19 -15.07 -9.27
CA ALA A 20 -2.69 -16.42 -9.08
C ALA A 20 -1.29 -16.61 -9.68
N ILE A 21 -1.06 -16.12 -10.91
CA ILE A 21 0.26 -16.15 -11.56
C ILE A 21 1.26 -15.31 -10.76
N THR A 22 0.88 -14.10 -10.34
CA THR A 22 1.76 -13.23 -9.54
C THR A 22 2.15 -13.91 -8.23
N VAL A 23 1.19 -14.50 -7.52
CA VAL A 23 1.47 -15.25 -6.28
C VAL A 23 2.36 -16.46 -6.55
N ALA A 24 2.07 -17.26 -7.59
CA ALA A 24 2.85 -18.45 -7.91
C ALA A 24 4.31 -18.13 -8.23
N VAL A 25 4.57 -17.02 -8.93
CA VAL A 25 5.93 -16.60 -9.31
C VAL A 25 6.67 -15.95 -8.15
N PHE A 26 6.04 -15.00 -7.44
CA PHE A 26 6.73 -14.16 -6.48
C PHE A 26 6.70 -14.69 -5.05
N ALA A 27 5.70 -15.50 -4.66
CA ALA A 27 5.63 -16.02 -3.30
C ALA A 27 6.85 -16.86 -2.90
N PRO A 28 7.37 -17.80 -3.71
CA PRO A 28 8.57 -18.56 -3.33
C PRO A 28 9.79 -17.66 -3.09
N ILE A 29 9.93 -16.60 -3.89
CA ILE A 29 11.04 -15.65 -3.80
C ILE A 29 10.92 -14.81 -2.53
N ILE A 30 9.73 -14.26 -2.26
CA ILE A 30 9.48 -13.40 -1.09
C ILE A 30 9.52 -14.21 0.20
N LEU A 31 8.99 -15.44 0.21
CA LEU A 31 9.06 -16.33 1.38
C LEU A 31 10.52 -16.61 1.77
N LYS A 32 11.40 -16.81 0.77
CA LYS A 32 12.84 -16.99 0.99
C LYS A 32 13.52 -15.69 1.42
N ASN A 33 13.18 -14.56 0.78
CA ASN A 33 13.74 -13.24 1.04
C ASN A 33 12.65 -12.16 1.19
N PRO A 34 12.12 -11.94 2.41
CA PRO A 34 11.01 -11.03 2.62
C PRO A 34 11.35 -9.56 2.37
N SER A 35 12.63 -9.17 2.49
CA SER A 35 13.13 -7.84 2.10
C SER A 35 12.84 -7.52 0.63
N PHE A 36 12.83 -8.54 -0.24
CA PHE A 36 12.48 -8.38 -1.65
C PHE A 36 11.00 -8.00 -1.84
N GLY A 37 10.13 -8.48 -0.96
CA GLY A 37 8.73 -8.07 -0.95
C GLY A 37 8.57 -6.58 -0.68
N ILE A 38 9.27 -6.06 0.34
CA ILE A 38 9.32 -4.62 0.65
C ILE A 38 9.87 -3.80 -0.52
N TYR A 39 10.93 -4.29 -1.17
CA TYR A 39 11.48 -3.67 -2.38
C TYR A 39 10.43 -3.53 -3.49
N LEU A 40 9.72 -4.61 -3.82
CA LEU A 40 8.69 -4.61 -4.87
C LEU A 40 7.52 -3.67 -4.53
N ILE A 41 7.09 -3.67 -3.27
CA ILE A 41 6.06 -2.76 -2.78
C ILE A 41 6.49 -1.32 -3.02
N CYS A 42 7.68 -0.92 -2.56
CA CYS A 42 8.18 0.45 -2.69
C CYS A 42 8.37 0.87 -4.15
N PHE A 43 8.82 -0.05 -5.01
CA PHE A 43 8.94 0.20 -6.45
C PHE A 43 7.58 0.43 -7.12
N LEU A 44 6.56 -0.36 -6.77
CA LEU A 44 5.27 -0.35 -7.45
C LEU A 44 4.31 0.71 -6.94
N ILE A 45 4.38 1.13 -5.68
CA ILE A 45 3.47 2.14 -5.09
C ILE A 45 3.21 3.37 -5.99
N PRO A 46 4.22 3.97 -6.64
CA PRO A 46 4.02 5.15 -7.50
C PRO A 46 3.27 4.83 -8.79
N ILE A 47 3.40 3.61 -9.32
CA ILE A 47 2.98 3.22 -10.68
C ILE A 47 1.92 2.12 -10.71
N SER A 48 1.47 1.65 -9.56
CA SER A 48 0.65 0.46 -9.47
C SER A 48 -0.80 0.72 -9.89
N PRO A 49 -1.38 -0.17 -10.72
CA PRO A 49 -2.79 -0.08 -11.08
C PRO A 49 -3.70 -0.29 -9.88
N SER A 50 -4.78 0.50 -9.85
CA SER A 50 -5.78 0.47 -8.79
C SER A 50 -7.16 0.14 -9.32
N ILE A 51 -7.84 -0.81 -8.68
CA ILE A 51 -9.22 -1.16 -8.94
C ILE A 51 -10.07 -0.55 -7.83
N SER A 52 -11.05 0.28 -8.19
CA SER A 52 -12.03 0.80 -7.24
C SER A 52 -13.03 -0.30 -6.88
N LEU A 53 -13.09 -0.65 -5.60
CA LEU A 53 -14.03 -1.58 -5.00
C LEU A 53 -15.26 -0.85 -4.43
N GLY A 54 -15.26 0.48 -4.40
CA GLY A 54 -16.37 1.26 -3.89
C GLY A 54 -15.93 2.69 -3.57
N GLU A 55 -16.89 3.51 -3.17
CA GLU A 55 -16.68 4.92 -2.86
C GLU A 55 -17.26 5.20 -1.48
N THR A 56 -16.44 5.74 -0.58
CA THR A 56 -16.96 6.55 0.52
C THR A 56 -17.20 7.93 -0.07
N GLY A 57 -18.25 8.67 0.31
CA GLY A 57 -18.58 9.97 -0.29
C GLY A 57 -17.46 11.04 -0.24
N VAL A 58 -16.29 10.71 0.34
CA VAL A 58 -15.06 11.52 0.41
C VAL A 58 -13.89 10.88 -0.35
N ARG A 59 -13.86 9.55 -0.57
CA ARG A 59 -12.70 8.81 -1.10
C ARG A 59 -13.05 7.43 -1.69
N ASP A 60 -12.36 7.04 -2.75
CA ASP A 60 -12.42 5.68 -3.32
C ASP A 60 -11.75 4.63 -2.41
N ILE A 61 -12.46 3.52 -2.19
CA ILE A 61 -11.88 2.29 -1.66
C ILE A 61 -11.27 1.55 -2.85
N THR A 62 -9.96 1.37 -2.82
CA THR A 62 -9.21 0.78 -3.93
C THR A 62 -8.36 -0.39 -3.47
N LEU A 63 -8.33 -1.43 -4.29
CA LEU A 63 -7.35 -2.50 -4.21
C LEU A 63 -6.31 -2.25 -5.30
N ARG A 64 -5.05 -2.19 -4.91
CA ARG A 64 -3.94 -1.84 -5.80
C ARG A 64 -3.07 -3.05 -6.03
N PHE A 65 -2.39 -3.13 -7.17
CA PHE A 65 -1.61 -4.32 -7.52
C PHE A 65 -0.46 -4.59 -6.53
N GLU A 66 0.13 -3.56 -5.91
CA GLU A 66 1.12 -3.70 -4.85
C GLU A 66 0.58 -4.37 -3.59
N ASP A 67 -0.74 -4.38 -3.39
CA ASP A 67 -1.39 -5.01 -2.24
C ASP A 67 -1.17 -6.53 -2.27
N ILE A 68 -0.97 -7.14 -3.45
CA ILE A 68 -0.63 -8.57 -3.58
C ILE A 68 0.74 -8.84 -2.94
N PHE A 69 1.75 -8.03 -3.27
CA PHE A 69 3.08 -8.16 -2.69
C PHE A 69 3.07 -7.86 -1.19
N PHE A 70 2.25 -6.92 -0.74
CA PHE A 70 2.00 -6.69 0.68
C PHE A 70 1.51 -7.95 1.39
N ILE A 71 0.46 -8.61 0.87
CA ILE A 71 -0.08 -9.83 1.50
C ILE A 71 0.94 -10.95 1.53
N ILE A 72 1.67 -11.19 0.43
CA ILE A 72 2.73 -12.22 0.40
C ILE A 72 3.83 -11.90 1.44
N THR A 73 4.25 -10.63 1.52
CA THR A 73 5.27 -10.19 2.47
C THR A 73 4.79 -10.32 3.91
N LEU A 74 3.53 -9.98 4.18
CA LEU A 74 2.89 -10.11 5.48
C LEU A 74 2.81 -11.58 5.92
N VAL A 75 2.40 -12.48 5.02
CA VAL A 75 2.40 -13.93 5.28
C VAL A 75 3.82 -14.43 5.55
N SER A 76 4.79 -13.99 4.75
CA SER A 76 6.20 -14.34 4.98
C SER A 76 6.71 -13.86 6.32
N TRP A 77 6.31 -12.67 6.77
CA TRP A 77 6.66 -12.14 8.09
C TRP A 77 5.98 -12.91 9.21
N GLY A 78 4.73 -13.32 9.01
CA GLY A 78 3.95 -14.13 9.96
C GLY A 78 4.54 -15.52 10.18
N ILE A 79 4.93 -16.21 9.11
CA ILE A 79 5.60 -17.52 9.18
C ILE A 79 6.92 -17.43 9.98
N ARG A 80 7.58 -16.26 9.94
CA ARG A 80 8.82 -15.98 10.69
C ARG A 80 8.56 -15.51 12.14
N GLY A 81 7.30 -15.45 12.57
CA GLY A 81 6.89 -15.21 13.95
C GLY A 81 6.79 -13.73 14.36
N PHE A 82 6.37 -12.82 13.46
CA PHE A 82 6.09 -11.39 13.72
C PHE A 82 6.93 -10.77 14.84
N TYR A 83 8.07 -10.18 14.48
CA TYR A 83 8.95 -9.54 15.46
C TYR A 83 9.16 -8.07 15.14
N ILE A 84 9.30 -7.25 16.19
CA ILE A 84 9.77 -5.87 16.08
C ILE A 84 11.14 -5.83 16.77
N PRO A 85 12.23 -5.47 16.06
CA PRO A 85 13.56 -5.38 16.65
C PRO A 85 13.54 -4.53 17.93
N ARG A 86 14.20 -4.98 18.99
CA ARG A 86 14.33 -4.21 20.24
C ARG A 86 15.51 -3.26 20.13
N GLY A 87 15.23 -1.96 20.04
CA GLY A 87 16.26 -0.91 19.97
C GLY A 87 15.91 0.23 19.02
N GLY A 88 16.64 1.34 19.11
CA GLY A 88 16.49 2.50 18.21
C GLY A 88 15.13 3.22 18.28
N TYR A 89 14.95 4.22 17.41
CA TYR A 89 13.71 4.98 17.31
C TYR A 89 12.55 4.17 16.72
N GLY A 90 12.85 3.19 15.85
CA GLY A 90 11.84 2.36 15.19
C GLY A 90 10.95 1.56 16.15
N THR A 91 11.47 1.11 17.29
CA THR A 91 10.65 0.46 18.33
C THR A 91 9.61 1.44 18.91
N LYS A 92 10.03 2.66 19.26
CA LYS A 92 9.15 3.69 19.83
C LYS A 92 8.09 4.13 18.81
N ILE A 93 8.51 4.34 17.55
CA ILE A 93 7.61 4.71 16.47
C ILE A 93 6.60 3.59 16.21
N SER A 94 7.03 2.32 16.20
CA SER A 94 6.12 1.18 16.04
C SER A 94 5.09 1.12 17.16
N ALA A 95 5.48 1.38 18.42
CA ALA A 95 4.55 1.43 19.54
C ALA A 95 3.50 2.55 19.39
N ILE A 96 3.94 3.75 18.98
CA ILE A 96 3.04 4.88 18.68
C ILE A 96 2.07 4.52 17.56
N ILE A 97 2.57 3.92 16.47
CA ILE A 97 1.76 3.47 15.35
C ILE A 97 0.71 2.44 15.80
N LEU A 98 1.10 1.44 16.58
CA LEU A 98 0.17 0.45 17.11
C LEU A 98 -0.87 1.06 18.05
N PHE A 99 -0.49 2.06 18.85
CA PHE A 99 -1.43 2.79 19.70
C PHE A 99 -2.47 3.57 18.88
N PHE A 100 -2.03 4.30 17.84
CA PHE A 100 -2.96 4.95 16.92
C PHE A 100 -3.83 3.94 16.18
N ALA A 101 -3.27 2.79 15.80
CA ALA A 101 -4.01 1.71 15.16
C ALA A 101 -5.13 1.18 16.04
N PHE A 102 -4.85 1.01 17.33
CA PHE A 102 -5.80 0.57 18.32
C PHE A 102 -6.94 1.58 18.51
N ILE A 103 -6.61 2.86 18.76
CA ILE A 103 -7.61 3.92 18.91
C ILE A 103 -8.50 4.00 17.67
N TYR A 104 -7.88 4.04 16.49
CA TYR A 104 -8.60 4.18 15.24
C TYR A 104 -9.52 2.99 14.96
N SER A 105 -9.08 1.78 15.30
CA SER A 105 -9.92 0.58 15.21
C SER A 105 -11.14 0.70 16.13
N ILE A 106 -10.94 1.08 17.40
CA ILE A 106 -12.03 1.29 18.36
C ILE A 106 -13.01 2.35 17.84
N SER A 107 -12.51 3.51 17.42
CA SER A 107 -13.35 4.57 16.87
C SER A 107 -14.16 4.08 15.66
N THR A 108 -13.54 3.30 14.77
CA THR A 108 -14.25 2.76 13.60
C THR A 108 -15.38 1.81 14.01
N PHE A 109 -15.16 0.95 15.00
CA PHE A 109 -16.18 0.02 15.48
C PHE A 109 -17.30 0.70 16.28
N LEU A 110 -16.98 1.73 17.08
CA LEU A 110 -17.99 2.49 17.84
C LEU A 110 -18.94 3.28 16.93
N PHE A 111 -18.44 3.78 15.79
CA PHE A 111 -19.22 4.55 14.82
C PHE A 111 -19.56 3.74 13.55
N LEU A 112 -19.58 2.41 13.68
CA LEU A 112 -19.87 1.51 12.57
C LEU A 112 -21.34 1.67 12.16
N SER A 113 -21.58 2.08 10.92
CA SER A 113 -22.93 2.24 10.40
C SER A 113 -23.43 0.91 9.84
N PRO A 114 -24.62 0.42 10.23
CA PRO A 114 -25.21 -0.80 9.68
C PRO A 114 -25.39 -0.75 8.15
N PHE A 115 -25.50 0.45 7.59
CA PHE A 115 -25.69 0.65 6.15
C PHE A 115 -24.38 0.76 5.37
N ARG A 116 -23.24 0.96 6.05
CA ARG A 116 -21.93 1.23 5.41
C ARG A 116 -20.77 0.46 6.03
N TRP A 117 -21.04 -0.56 6.84
CA TRP A 117 -20.03 -1.30 7.59
C TRP A 117 -18.93 -1.91 6.69
N LYS A 118 -19.29 -2.45 5.51
CA LYS A 118 -18.31 -3.01 4.56
C LYS A 118 -17.29 -1.97 4.13
N ALA A 119 -17.76 -0.77 3.77
CA ALA A 119 -16.91 0.33 3.34
C ALA A 119 -15.99 0.82 4.48
N GLN A 120 -16.53 0.92 5.70
CA GLN A 120 -15.77 1.32 6.89
C GLN A 120 -14.70 0.29 7.27
N LEU A 121 -15.01 -1.01 7.20
CA LEU A 121 -14.03 -2.07 7.46
C LEU A 121 -12.93 -2.13 6.40
N LEU A 122 -13.28 -1.95 5.12
CA LEU A 122 -12.27 -1.87 4.05
C LEU A 122 -11.36 -0.65 4.22
N PHE A 123 -11.91 0.47 4.70
CA PHE A 123 -11.13 1.66 5.01
C PHE A 123 -10.18 1.44 6.18
N LEU A 124 -10.66 0.82 7.27
CA LEU A 124 -9.85 0.41 8.41
C LEU A 124 -8.72 -0.54 7.97
N ALA A 125 -9.03 -1.53 7.14
CA ALA A 125 -8.04 -2.46 6.62
C ALA A 125 -6.93 -1.75 5.83
N LYS A 126 -7.26 -0.72 5.04
CA LYS A 126 -6.27 0.06 4.30
C LYS A 126 -5.37 0.89 5.22
N PHE A 127 -5.92 1.46 6.28
CA PHE A 127 -5.13 2.16 7.30
C PHE A 127 -4.19 1.22 8.04
N ILE A 128 -4.69 0.05 8.45
CA ILE A 128 -3.87 -1.00 9.08
C ILE A 128 -2.75 -1.44 8.16
N GLN A 129 -3.03 -1.63 6.87
CA GLN A 129 -2.02 -1.93 5.87
C GLN A 129 -0.89 -0.89 5.84
N TYR A 130 -1.21 0.42 5.90
CA TYR A 130 -0.19 1.47 5.90
C TYR A 130 0.71 1.43 7.13
N TRP A 131 0.13 1.16 8.31
CA TRP A 131 0.90 0.96 9.53
C TRP A 131 1.80 -0.27 9.46
N LEU A 132 1.28 -1.37 8.91
CA LEU A 132 2.04 -2.60 8.73
C LEU A 132 3.19 -2.44 7.76
N TYR A 133 3.08 -1.61 6.71
CA TYR A 133 4.23 -1.32 5.85
C TYR A 133 5.43 -0.81 6.64
N PHE A 134 5.21 0.13 7.56
CA PHE A 134 6.28 0.66 8.41
C PHE A 134 6.91 -0.43 9.27
N ILE A 135 6.07 -1.14 10.03
CA ILE A 135 6.55 -2.14 11.01
C ILE A 135 7.27 -3.28 10.30
N MET A 136 6.74 -3.74 9.16
CA MET A 136 7.38 -4.77 8.35
C MET A 136 8.71 -4.29 7.76
N SER A 137 8.77 -3.06 7.24
CA SER A 137 10.02 -2.51 6.69
C SER A 137 11.10 -2.44 7.77
N TYR A 138 10.75 -1.95 8.96
CA TYR A 138 11.65 -1.88 10.11
C TYR A 138 12.09 -3.27 10.61
N SER A 139 11.19 -4.25 10.55
CA SER A 139 11.48 -5.63 10.99
C SER A 139 12.36 -6.40 10.00
N LEU A 140 12.05 -6.30 8.71
CA LEU A 140 12.59 -7.19 7.68
C LEU A 140 13.88 -6.67 7.04
N LEU A 141 14.08 -5.35 6.96
CA LEU A 141 15.30 -4.76 6.41
C LEU A 141 16.39 -4.73 7.49
N LYS A 142 17.45 -5.54 7.32
CA LYS A 142 18.47 -5.73 8.36
C LYS A 142 19.78 -5.03 8.05
N SER A 143 20.04 -4.76 6.77
CA SER A 143 21.30 -4.17 6.33
C SER A 143 21.10 -2.82 5.66
N GLU A 144 22.11 -1.95 5.78
CA GLU A 144 22.16 -0.67 5.07
C GLU A 144 22.03 -0.86 3.55
N LYS A 145 22.56 -1.97 3.01
CA LYS A 145 22.42 -2.31 1.59
C LYS A 145 20.97 -2.55 1.19
N GLU A 146 20.21 -3.32 1.99
CA GLU A 146 18.78 -3.56 1.73
C GLU A 146 17.98 -2.25 1.82
N ILE A 147 18.27 -1.43 2.82
CA ILE A 147 17.68 -0.10 2.98
C ILE A 147 17.93 0.77 1.74
N LYS A 148 19.19 0.89 1.31
CA LYS A 148 19.57 1.65 0.09
C LYS A 148 18.84 1.13 -1.14
N ASN A 149 18.76 -0.19 -1.30
CA ASN A 149 18.04 -0.80 -2.42
C ASN A 149 16.55 -0.43 -2.42
N VAL A 150 15.88 -0.43 -1.27
CA VAL A 150 14.47 -0.04 -1.15
C VAL A 150 14.27 1.44 -1.49
N ILE A 151 15.16 2.32 -1.01
CA ILE A 151 15.13 3.75 -1.34
C ILE A 151 15.30 3.95 -2.85
N ILE A 152 16.28 3.28 -3.46
CA ILE A 152 16.50 3.32 -4.91
C ILE A 152 15.26 2.80 -5.66
N ALA A 153 14.64 1.71 -5.20
CA ALA A 153 13.44 1.15 -5.81
C ALA A 153 12.31 2.18 -5.87
N TYR A 154 12.08 2.89 -4.77
CA TYR A 154 11.08 3.96 -4.72
C TYR A 154 11.40 5.07 -5.71
N PHE A 155 12.64 5.58 -5.74
CA PHE A 155 13.02 6.63 -6.67
C PHE A 155 12.91 6.19 -8.13
N LEU A 156 13.21 4.93 -8.43
CA LEU A 156 12.98 4.35 -9.76
C LEU A 156 11.50 4.33 -10.11
N GLY A 157 10.63 3.87 -9.20
CA GLY A 157 9.18 3.89 -9.39
C GLY A 157 8.65 5.31 -9.63
N VAL A 158 9.09 6.29 -8.83
CA VAL A 158 8.74 7.70 -9.01
C VAL A 158 9.25 8.24 -10.35
N SER A 159 10.48 7.90 -10.75
CA SER A 159 11.05 8.36 -12.01
C SER A 159 10.25 7.84 -13.21
N ILE A 160 9.85 6.56 -13.19
CA ILE A 160 8.98 5.97 -14.21
C ILE A 160 7.62 6.69 -14.24
N ALA A 161 7.04 6.99 -13.08
CA ALA A 161 5.81 7.75 -12.99
C ALA A 161 5.93 9.15 -13.62
N LEU A 162 7.00 9.86 -13.32
CA LEU A 162 7.27 11.18 -13.88
C LEU A 162 7.45 11.14 -15.40
N ILE A 163 8.19 10.15 -15.92
CA ILE A 163 8.35 9.97 -17.37
C ILE A 163 7.00 9.73 -18.04
N TYR A 164 6.15 8.87 -17.45
CA TYR A 164 4.80 8.63 -17.98
C TYR A 164 3.93 9.90 -17.97
N TRP A 165 4.04 10.72 -16.92
CA TRP A 165 3.29 11.96 -16.77
C TRP A 165 3.82 13.14 -17.57
N LEU A 166 5.05 13.04 -18.08
CA LEU A 166 5.75 14.13 -18.77
C LEU A 166 4.95 14.66 -19.96
N ASN A 167 4.32 13.77 -20.74
CA ASN A 167 3.44 14.15 -21.85
C ASN A 167 2.23 14.98 -21.36
N GLY A 168 1.54 14.54 -20.31
CA GLY A 168 0.37 15.27 -19.78
C GLY A 168 0.73 16.61 -19.11
N ILE A 169 1.88 16.67 -18.44
CA ILE A 169 2.35 17.89 -17.76
C ILE A 169 2.85 18.92 -18.78
N ILE A 170 3.74 18.50 -19.67
CA ILE A 170 4.46 19.43 -20.56
C ILE A 170 3.65 19.74 -21.82
N LEU A 171 3.04 18.75 -22.46
CA LEU A 171 2.34 18.96 -23.74
C LEU A 171 0.91 19.47 -23.54
N GLU A 172 0.24 19.04 -22.47
CA GLU A 172 -1.17 19.37 -22.23
C GLU A 172 -1.37 20.40 -21.10
N GLY A 173 -0.30 20.82 -20.42
CA GLY A 173 -0.35 21.79 -19.32
C GLY A 173 -1.18 21.33 -18.12
N LYS A 174 -1.44 20.02 -18.00
CA LYS A 174 -2.27 19.47 -16.93
C LYS A 174 -1.47 19.43 -15.64
N ILE A 175 -2.03 19.98 -14.56
CA ILE A 175 -1.39 20.03 -13.23
C ILE A 175 -2.32 19.36 -12.19
N GLY A 176 -1.72 18.70 -11.21
CA GLY A 176 -2.43 18.09 -10.09
C GLY A 176 -3.33 16.94 -10.53
N ASN A 177 -4.62 17.01 -10.18
CA ASN A 177 -5.58 15.92 -10.43
C ASN A 177 -5.83 15.61 -11.91
N ALA A 178 -5.37 16.46 -12.83
CA ALA A 178 -5.53 16.29 -14.27
C ALA A 178 -4.50 15.32 -14.87
N VAL A 179 -3.39 15.04 -14.17
CA VAL A 179 -2.38 14.07 -14.58
C VAL A 179 -2.45 12.87 -13.64
N ARG A 180 -2.94 11.74 -14.17
CA ARG A 180 -3.07 10.49 -13.45
C ARG A 180 -2.65 9.35 -14.36
N PHE A 181 -2.25 8.25 -13.77
CA PHE A 181 -2.17 7.01 -14.53
C PHE A 181 -3.57 6.63 -15.04
N PRO A 182 -3.66 5.94 -16.19
CA PRO A 182 -4.92 5.71 -16.90
C PRO A 182 -5.87 4.78 -16.13
N PHE A 183 -5.36 4.15 -15.08
CA PHE A 183 -6.07 3.24 -14.19
C PHE A 183 -6.58 3.90 -12.89
N HIS A 184 -6.32 5.19 -12.64
CA HIS A 184 -6.87 5.89 -11.47
C HIS A 184 -8.17 6.63 -11.82
N LYS A 185 -9.23 6.42 -11.02
CA LYS A 185 -10.54 7.09 -11.15
C LYS A 185 -10.52 8.54 -10.61
N LYS A 186 -11.65 9.26 -10.71
CA LYS A 186 -11.82 10.67 -10.30
C LYS A 186 -11.47 10.98 -8.83
N PHE A 187 -11.71 10.05 -7.90
CA PHE A 187 -11.31 10.20 -6.49
C PHE A 187 -10.08 9.32 -6.10
N GLY A 188 -9.72 8.33 -6.92
CA GLY A 188 -8.51 7.52 -6.77
C GLY A 188 -7.24 8.20 -7.29
N GLY A 189 -6.12 8.07 -6.56
CA GLY A 189 -4.82 8.58 -6.99
C GLY A 189 -4.23 9.73 -6.14
N ARG A 190 -4.92 10.16 -5.08
CA ARG A 190 -4.37 11.15 -4.13
C ARG A 190 -3.51 10.55 -3.01
N GLU A 191 -3.31 9.25 -3.03
CA GLU A 191 -2.93 8.49 -1.84
C GLU A 191 -1.51 7.96 -2.01
N ASN A 192 -0.61 8.45 -1.13
CA ASN A 192 0.58 7.78 -0.61
C ASN A 192 1.97 8.12 -1.18
N VAL A 193 2.14 9.16 -1.99
CA VAL A 193 3.51 9.70 -2.17
C VAL A 193 3.99 10.34 -0.86
N GLY A 194 3.11 11.07 -0.15
CA GLY A 194 3.48 11.76 1.10
C GLY A 194 3.78 10.86 2.29
N ILE A 195 2.98 9.81 2.53
CA ILE A 195 3.18 8.89 3.67
C ILE A 195 4.39 7.97 3.45
N PHE A 196 4.66 7.53 2.21
CA PHE A 196 5.88 6.78 1.91
C PHE A 196 7.11 7.67 1.77
N ALA A 197 6.97 8.93 1.34
CA ALA A 197 8.05 9.91 1.45
C ALA A 197 8.44 10.13 2.92
N LEU A 198 7.47 10.21 3.84
CA LEU A 198 7.74 10.22 5.28
C LEU A 198 8.41 8.90 5.74
N GLY A 199 7.95 7.74 5.27
CA GLY A 199 8.58 6.44 5.54
C GLY A 199 10.02 6.33 5.07
N ILE A 200 10.33 6.86 3.88
CA ILE A 200 11.68 6.90 3.30
C ILE A 200 12.57 7.92 4.01
N MET A 201 12.02 9.09 4.35
CA MET A 201 12.71 10.06 5.20
C MET A 201 13.03 9.45 6.58
N THR A 202 12.18 8.59 7.12
CA THR A 202 12.43 7.93 8.42
C THR A 202 13.45 6.79 8.31
N ILE A 203 13.53 6.09 7.18
CA ILE A 203 14.57 5.08 6.91
C ILE A 203 15.96 5.72 6.70
N ALA A 204 16.00 7.03 6.39
CA ALA A 204 17.23 7.81 6.27
C ALA A 204 17.79 8.33 7.62
N PHE A 205 17.09 8.11 8.74
CA PHE A 205 17.53 8.43 10.11
C PHE A 205 17.64 7.16 10.96
#